data_AF-A0A945ZUT8-F1
#
_entry.id   AF-A0A945ZUT8-F1
#
_cell.length_a   1.000
_cell.length_b   1.000
_cell.length_c   1.000
_cell.angle_alpha   90.00
_cell.angle_beta   90.00
_cell.angle_gamma   90.00
#
_symmetry.space_group_name_H-M   'P 1'
#
loop_
_entity.id
_entity.type
_entity.pdbx_description
1 polymer ?
#
loop_
_entity_poly.entity_id
_entity_poly.type
_entity_poly.pdbx_seq_one_letter_code
_entity_poly.pdbx_strand_id
1 'polypeptide(L)'
;MGKNWEKEQIKKLVSKQELKIAKIKTEYEKEARIKAESQLFNQKNSSNCVTLIAAASENNVIGNENKLIWHLPDDLKHFKELTKGHFVIMGRKTFESMPKALPNRTNIVITRKLDYIAKDAIVVNSIHEALERASDDKQPFIIGGGEIYNQSILLANRIELTRVHTDSTGDTHFPEINYKLWEEASRDQRFKDDKHKFDFTFIRYNKK
;
A
#
# COMPACT_ATOMS: atom_id res chain seq x y z
N MET A 1 16.97 -48.77 -18.51
CA MET A 1 16.11 -47.58 -18.61
C MET A 1 16.35 -46.97 -19.98
N GLY A 2 15.31 -46.81 -20.80
CA GLY A 2 15.46 -46.63 -22.26
C GLY A 2 15.18 -45.21 -22.76
N LYS A 3 15.72 -44.89 -23.96
CA LYS A 3 15.63 -43.59 -24.67
C LYS A 3 14.22 -42.96 -24.74
N ASN A 4 13.15 -43.75 -24.69
CA ASN A 4 11.77 -43.25 -24.68
C ASN A 4 11.41 -42.57 -23.36
N TRP A 5 11.86 -43.11 -22.22
CA TRP A 5 11.62 -42.50 -20.91
C TRP A 5 12.32 -41.14 -20.81
N GLU A 6 13.55 -41.03 -21.31
CA GLU A 6 14.29 -39.76 -21.36
C GLU A 6 13.58 -38.73 -22.23
N LYS A 7 13.10 -39.11 -23.42
CA LYS A 7 12.32 -38.21 -24.29
C LYS A 7 11.03 -37.71 -23.61
N GLU A 8 10.30 -38.59 -22.92
CA GLU A 8 9.11 -38.20 -22.17
C GLU A 8 9.42 -37.26 -21.00
N GLN A 9 10.50 -37.53 -20.25
CA GLN A 9 10.94 -36.62 -19.18
C GLN A 9 11.35 -35.25 -19.73
N ILE A 10 12.09 -35.22 -20.84
CA ILE A 10 12.49 -33.97 -21.50
C ILE A 10 11.25 -33.19 -21.95
N LYS A 11 10.28 -33.84 -22.60
CA LYS A 11 9.02 -33.20 -23.03
C LYS A 11 8.25 -32.61 -21.84
N LYS A 12 8.21 -33.33 -20.72
CA LYS A 12 7.59 -32.85 -19.47
C LYS A 12 8.31 -31.64 -18.88
N LEU A 13 9.65 -31.63 -18.91
CA LEU A 13 10.46 -30.50 -18.44
C LEU A 13 10.26 -29.26 -19.32
N VAL A 14 10.31 -29.41 -20.64
CA VAL A 14 10.09 -28.31 -21.60
C VAL A 14 8.69 -27.71 -21.41
N SER A 15 7.64 -28.54 -21.30
CA SER A 15 6.28 -28.05 -21.07
C SER A 15 6.14 -27.28 -19.76
N LYS A 16 6.77 -27.74 -18.67
CA LYS A 16 6.82 -26.99 -17.40
C LYS A 16 7.52 -25.65 -17.56
N GLN A 17 8.58 -25.60 -18.36
CA GLN A 17 9.36 -24.39 -18.59
C GLN A 17 8.60 -23.39 -19.45
N GLU A 18 7.88 -23.84 -20.49
CA GLU A 18 6.99 -23.01 -21.31
C GLU A 18 5.89 -22.36 -20.47
N LEU A 19 5.23 -23.12 -19.59
CA LEU A 19 4.22 -22.59 -18.67
C LEU A 19 4.80 -21.53 -17.73
N LYS A 20 6.01 -21.75 -17.21
CA LYS A 20 6.70 -20.78 -16.35
C LYS A 20 7.03 -19.50 -17.13
N ILE A 21 7.54 -19.63 -18.36
CA ILE A 21 7.85 -18.48 -19.23
C ILE A 21 6.58 -17.68 -19.54
N ALA A 22 5.47 -18.36 -19.88
CA ALA A 22 4.20 -17.70 -20.15
C ALA A 22 3.69 -16.90 -18.93
N LYS A 23 3.82 -17.47 -17.73
CA LYS A 23 3.45 -16.78 -16.48
C LYS A 23 4.30 -15.54 -16.23
N ILE A 24 5.62 -15.66 -16.36
CA ILE A 24 6.56 -14.54 -16.21
C ILE A 24 6.27 -13.44 -17.23
N LYS A 25 6.00 -13.81 -18.49
CA LYS A 25 5.66 -12.84 -19.55
C LYS A 25 4.39 -12.07 -19.22
N THR A 26 3.36 -12.77 -18.73
CA THR A 26 2.10 -12.15 -18.30
C THR A 26 2.30 -11.19 -17.13
N GLU A 27 3.08 -11.57 -16.12
CA GLU A 27 3.41 -10.70 -14.98
C GLU A 27 4.20 -9.46 -15.43
N TYR A 28 5.18 -9.64 -16.33
CA TYR A 28 5.96 -8.55 -16.90
C TYR A 28 5.10 -7.56 -17.69
N GLU A 29 4.19 -8.04 -18.54
CA GLU A 29 3.25 -7.20 -19.30
C GLU A 29 2.33 -6.41 -18.36
N LYS A 30 1.83 -7.05 -17.29
CA LYS A 30 1.02 -6.39 -16.26
C LYS A 30 1.81 -5.30 -15.55
N GLU A 31 3.04 -5.58 -15.13
CA GLU A 31 3.91 -4.58 -14.49
C GLU A 31 4.25 -3.41 -15.43
N ALA A 32 4.56 -3.70 -16.69
CA ALA A 32 4.87 -2.68 -17.69
C ALA A 32 3.66 -1.75 -17.92
N ARG A 33 2.47 -2.33 -18.01
CA ARG A 33 1.22 -1.57 -18.10
C ARG A 33 0.99 -0.67 -16.88
N ILE A 34 1.14 -1.20 -15.67
CA ILE A 34 0.97 -0.40 -14.43
C ILE A 34 2.00 0.72 -14.36
N LYS A 35 3.25 0.48 -14.79
CA LYS A 35 4.29 1.52 -14.87
C LYS A 35 3.92 2.62 -15.86
N ALA A 36 3.43 2.27 -17.05
CA ALA A 36 2.98 3.24 -18.04
C ALA A 36 1.76 4.06 -17.54
N GLU A 37 0.77 3.39 -16.94
CA GLU A 37 -0.40 4.04 -16.32
C GLU A 37 0.04 4.99 -15.20
N SER A 38 0.98 4.58 -14.35
CA SER A 38 1.59 5.42 -13.30
C SER A 38 2.30 6.65 -13.86
N GLN A 39 3.09 6.50 -14.92
CA GLN A 39 3.78 7.62 -15.55
C GLN A 39 2.77 8.64 -16.10
N LEU A 40 1.74 8.15 -16.80
CA LEU A 40 0.66 9.00 -17.31
C LEU A 40 -0.09 9.70 -16.18
N PHE A 41 -0.39 8.99 -15.09
CA PHE A 41 -1.07 9.54 -13.93
C PHE A 41 -0.25 10.67 -13.28
N ASN A 42 1.04 10.43 -13.03
CA ASN A 42 1.94 11.41 -12.43
C ASN A 42 2.13 12.65 -13.32
N GLN A 43 2.17 12.46 -14.64
CA GLN A 43 2.26 13.56 -15.59
C GLN A 43 1.00 14.45 -15.53
N LYS A 44 -0.19 13.84 -15.46
CA LYS A 44 -1.47 14.56 -15.38
C LYS A 44 -1.68 15.27 -14.03
N ASN A 45 -1.16 14.71 -12.94
CA ASN A 45 -1.39 15.20 -11.58
C ASN A 45 -0.11 15.82 -10.96
N SER A 46 0.66 16.56 -11.76
CA SER A 46 1.95 17.13 -11.34
C SER A 46 1.87 18.11 -10.16
N SER A 47 0.68 18.63 -9.83
CA SER A 47 0.43 19.49 -8.68
C SER A 47 0.14 18.75 -7.36
N ASN A 48 -0.15 17.44 -7.43
CA ASN A 48 -0.61 16.67 -6.27
C ASN A 48 0.46 15.66 -5.85
N CYS A 49 0.76 15.61 -4.55
CA CYS A 49 1.70 14.68 -3.95
C CYS A 49 0.93 13.53 -3.28
N VAL A 50 0.61 12.49 -4.04
CA VAL A 50 -0.07 11.31 -3.50
C VAL A 50 0.86 10.62 -2.49
N THR A 51 0.41 10.53 -1.24
CA THR A 51 1.23 10.05 -0.12
C THR A 51 0.65 8.77 0.46
N LEU A 52 1.46 7.72 0.55
CA LEU A 52 1.13 6.52 1.31
C LEU A 52 1.52 6.76 2.76
N ILE A 53 0.66 6.43 3.73
CA ILE A 53 1.00 6.54 5.15
C ILE A 53 0.65 5.26 5.88
N ALA A 54 1.63 4.62 6.50
CA ALA A 54 1.46 3.32 7.15
C ALA A 54 2.40 3.18 8.35
N ALA A 55 1.98 2.39 9.34
CA ALA A 55 2.89 1.79 10.31
C ALA A 55 3.10 0.32 9.93
N ALA A 56 4.34 -0.16 9.92
CA ALA A 56 4.69 -1.54 9.60
C ALA A 56 5.80 -2.08 10.50
N SER A 57 5.72 -3.35 10.88
CA SER A 57 6.77 -4.10 11.60
C SER A 57 7.98 -4.35 10.68
N GLU A 58 9.12 -4.83 11.18
CA GLU A 58 10.32 -5.11 10.35
C GLU A 58 10.02 -6.04 9.16
N ASN A 59 9.19 -7.06 9.38
CA ASN A 59 8.70 -7.97 8.35
C ASN A 59 7.48 -7.46 7.54
N ASN A 60 7.30 -6.13 7.45
CA ASN A 60 6.25 -5.43 6.70
C ASN A 60 4.81 -5.76 7.11
N VAL A 61 4.55 -6.43 8.23
CA VAL A 61 3.18 -6.66 8.69
C VAL A 61 2.58 -5.32 9.12
N ILE A 62 1.31 -5.07 8.79
CA ILE A 62 0.57 -3.84 9.15
C ILE A 62 -0.72 -4.12 9.93
N GLY A 63 -1.19 -5.36 9.93
CA GLY A 63 -2.45 -5.73 10.56
C GLY A 63 -2.65 -7.23 10.59
N ASN A 64 -3.54 -7.65 11.49
CA ASN A 64 -3.99 -9.02 11.61
C ASN A 64 -5.51 -9.01 11.84
N GLU A 65 -6.27 -9.79 11.08
CA GLU A 65 -7.74 -9.88 11.21
C GLU A 65 -8.45 -8.51 11.17
N ASN A 66 -7.96 -7.59 10.32
CA ASN A 66 -8.40 -6.20 10.17
C ASN A 66 -8.16 -5.30 11.40
N LYS A 67 -7.34 -5.72 12.36
CA LYS A 67 -6.94 -4.91 13.53
C LYS A 67 -5.49 -4.47 13.43
N LEU A 68 -5.21 -3.32 14.03
CA LEU A 68 -3.83 -2.85 14.25
C LEU A 68 -3.17 -3.74 15.32
N ILE A 69 -1.90 -4.08 15.10
CA ILE A 69 -1.15 -5.01 15.95
C ILE A 69 -0.53 -4.30 17.16
N TRP A 70 -0.36 -2.98 17.08
CA TRP A 70 0.22 -2.17 18.15
C TRP A 70 -0.61 -0.93 18.44
N HIS A 71 -0.41 -0.41 19.65
CA HIS A 71 -0.89 0.90 20.06
C HIS A 71 0.32 1.82 20.21
N LEU A 72 0.48 2.76 19.27
CA LEU A 72 1.56 3.74 19.26
C LEU A 72 0.94 5.15 19.27
N PRO A 73 0.76 5.76 20.45
CA PRO A 73 0.13 7.07 20.58
C PRO A 73 0.79 8.17 19.73
N ASP A 74 2.11 8.21 19.67
CA ASP A 74 2.85 9.22 18.89
C ASP A 74 2.67 9.02 17.37
N ASP A 75 2.60 7.78 16.89
CA ASP A 75 2.26 7.47 15.50
C ASP A 75 0.83 7.89 15.16
N LEU A 76 -0.14 7.61 16.03
CA LEU A 76 -1.53 8.06 15.84
C LEU A 76 -1.65 9.58 15.81
N LYS A 77 -0.85 10.28 16.64
CA LYS A 77 -0.77 11.74 16.63
C LYS A 77 -0.17 12.24 15.32
N HIS A 78 0.93 11.65 14.88
CA HIS A 78 1.60 11.98 13.62
C HIS A 78 0.67 11.76 12.41
N PHE A 79 0.01 10.61 12.34
CA PHE A 79 -1.01 10.30 11.33
C PHE A 79 -2.12 11.35 11.30
N LYS A 80 -2.65 11.71 12.48
CA LYS A 80 -3.71 12.73 12.58
C LYS A 80 -3.23 14.09 12.11
N GLU A 81 -2.01 14.50 12.46
CA GLU A 81 -1.44 15.79 12.08
C GLU A 81 -1.20 15.88 10.57
N LEU A 82 -0.63 14.84 9.97
CA LEU A 82 -0.36 14.79 8.53
C LEU A 82 -1.64 14.74 7.69
N THR A 83 -2.63 13.96 8.11
CA THR A 83 -3.83 13.70 7.28
C THR A 83 -4.96 14.71 7.49
N LYS A 84 -4.89 15.58 8.51
CA LYS A 84 -5.97 16.51 8.83
C LYS A 84 -6.22 17.49 7.68
N GLY A 85 -7.49 17.64 7.29
CA GLY A 85 -7.91 18.53 6.20
C GLY A 85 -7.72 17.95 4.80
N HIS A 86 -7.11 16.76 4.70
CA HIS A 86 -6.85 16.08 3.44
C HIS A 86 -7.86 14.95 3.17
N PHE A 87 -7.82 14.46 1.95
CA PHE A 87 -8.49 13.23 1.55
C PHE A 87 -7.73 12.02 2.09
N VAL A 88 -8.47 11.07 2.66
CA VAL A 88 -7.95 9.79 3.13
C VAL A 88 -8.62 8.66 2.38
N ILE A 89 -7.83 7.93 1.62
CA ILE A 89 -8.27 6.87 0.70
C ILE A 89 -7.95 5.52 1.33
N MET A 90 -8.96 4.68 1.43
CA MET A 90 -8.81 3.36 2.04
C MET A 90 -9.71 2.29 1.41
N GLY A 91 -9.42 1.03 1.71
CA GLY A 91 -10.26 -0.10 1.32
C GLY A 91 -11.42 -0.30 2.29
N ARG A 92 -12.51 -0.89 1.81
CA ARG A 92 -13.71 -1.21 2.61
C ARG A 92 -13.41 -1.87 3.97
N LYS A 93 -12.56 -2.89 4.00
CA LYS A 93 -12.22 -3.62 5.24
C LYS A 93 -11.52 -2.74 6.28
N THR A 94 -10.66 -1.82 5.83
CA THR A 94 -9.99 -0.85 6.70
C THR A 94 -10.99 0.17 7.25
N PHE A 95 -11.94 0.60 6.43
CA PHE A 95 -13.02 1.48 6.89
C PHE A 95 -13.92 0.80 7.94
N GLU A 96 -14.31 -0.46 7.69
CA GLU A 96 -15.16 -1.26 8.57
C GLU A 96 -14.50 -1.60 9.92
N SER A 97 -13.17 -1.60 10.01
CA SER A 97 -12.47 -1.84 11.27
C SER A 97 -12.34 -0.60 12.14
N MET A 98 -12.60 0.59 11.60
CA MET A 98 -12.65 1.83 12.36
C MET A 98 -14.02 2.03 12.99
N PRO A 99 -14.09 2.65 14.19
CA PRO A 99 -15.37 2.90 14.86
C PRO A 99 -16.27 3.89 14.09
N LYS A 100 -15.67 4.76 13.28
CA LYS A 100 -16.33 5.75 12.42
C LYS A 100 -15.35 6.32 11.41
N ALA A 101 -15.88 7.01 10.40
CA ALA A 101 -15.09 7.83 9.50
C ALA A 101 -14.18 8.81 10.27
N LEU A 102 -13.01 9.06 9.72
CA LEU A 102 -12.01 9.90 10.34
C LEU A 102 -12.48 11.38 10.32
N PRO A 103 -12.67 12.05 11.47
CA PRO A 103 -13.19 13.40 11.49
C PRO A 103 -12.20 14.41 10.90
N ASN A 104 -12.70 15.51 10.35
CA ASN A 104 -11.93 16.59 9.70
C ASN A 104 -11.06 16.11 8.52
N ARG A 105 -11.54 15.08 7.83
CA ARG A 105 -10.92 14.45 6.65
C ARG A 105 -12.02 14.04 5.68
N THR A 106 -11.73 14.12 4.39
CA THR A 106 -12.64 13.58 3.37
C THR A 106 -12.31 12.10 3.19
N ASN A 107 -13.18 11.23 3.68
CA ASN A 107 -12.94 9.78 3.64
C ASN A 107 -13.39 9.23 2.28
N ILE A 108 -12.52 8.52 1.58
CA ILE A 108 -12.84 7.78 0.35
C ILE A 108 -12.66 6.28 0.61
N VAL A 109 -13.70 5.50 0.34
CA VAL A 109 -13.73 4.05 0.51
C VAL A 109 -13.80 3.35 -0.84
N ILE A 110 -12.79 2.55 -1.15
CA ILE A 110 -12.71 1.73 -2.35
C ILE A 110 -13.34 0.36 -2.07
N THR A 111 -14.29 -0.04 -2.92
CA THR A 111 -14.96 -1.34 -2.83
C THR A 111 -15.44 -1.83 -4.19
N ARG A 112 -15.47 -3.15 -4.38
CA ARG A 112 -16.10 -3.76 -5.58
C ARG A 112 -17.61 -3.97 -5.39
N LYS A 113 -18.13 -3.77 -4.18
CA LYS A 113 -19.55 -3.93 -3.85
C LYS A 113 -20.30 -2.66 -4.27
N LEU A 114 -21.12 -2.75 -5.32
CA LEU A 114 -21.81 -1.61 -5.94
C LEU A 114 -22.90 -0.98 -5.04
N ASP A 115 -23.51 -1.78 -4.17
CA ASP A 115 -24.56 -1.38 -3.22
C ASP A 115 -24.01 -1.00 -1.84
N TYR A 116 -22.69 -0.82 -1.70
CA TYR A 116 -22.08 -0.47 -0.43
C TYR A 116 -22.28 1.01 -0.10
N ILE A 117 -22.78 1.29 1.10
CA ILE A 117 -22.96 2.64 1.62
C ILE A 117 -22.05 2.81 2.83
N ALA A 118 -21.23 3.84 2.81
CA ALA A 118 -20.38 4.25 3.93
C ALA A 118 -20.89 5.59 4.47
N LYS A 119 -21.20 5.63 5.77
CA LYS A 119 -21.60 6.88 6.42
C LYS A 119 -20.39 7.82 6.50
N ASP A 120 -20.60 9.10 6.18
CA ASP A 120 -19.59 10.16 6.24
C ASP A 120 -18.34 9.86 5.37
N ALA A 121 -18.52 9.12 4.27
CA ALA A 121 -17.46 8.79 3.33
C ALA A 121 -17.99 8.69 1.88
N ILE A 122 -17.13 8.99 0.92
CA ILE A 122 -17.37 8.83 -0.51
C ILE A 122 -17.01 7.39 -0.89
N VAL A 123 -17.92 6.68 -1.57
CA VAL A 123 -17.67 5.33 -2.06
C VAL A 123 -17.29 5.37 -3.54
N VAL A 124 -16.23 4.65 -3.91
CA VAL A 124 -15.72 4.53 -5.29
C VAL A 124 -15.32 3.08 -5.57
N ASN A 125 -15.16 2.73 -6.85
CA ASN A 125 -14.90 1.34 -7.25
C ASN A 125 -13.46 1.04 -7.68
N SER A 126 -12.60 2.06 -7.75
CA SER A 126 -11.20 1.89 -8.13
C SER A 126 -10.27 2.92 -7.49
N ILE A 127 -8.96 2.62 -7.48
CA ILE A 127 -7.94 3.57 -7.03
C ILE A 127 -7.86 4.82 -7.91
N HIS A 128 -8.09 4.68 -9.22
CA HIS A 128 -8.06 5.81 -10.15
C HIS A 128 -9.21 6.77 -9.89
N GLU A 129 -10.42 6.25 -9.69
CA GLU A 129 -11.58 7.06 -9.32
C GLU A 129 -11.38 7.74 -7.96
N ALA A 130 -10.77 7.04 -6.99
CA ALA A 130 -10.45 7.64 -5.69
C ALA A 130 -9.51 8.85 -5.82
N LEU A 131 -8.47 8.72 -6.66
CA LEU A 131 -7.50 9.78 -6.90
C LEU A 131 -8.09 10.93 -7.71
N GLU A 132 -8.98 10.65 -8.66
CA GLU A 132 -9.71 11.68 -9.40
C GLU A 132 -10.61 12.51 -8.47
N ARG A 133 -11.30 11.85 -7.52
CA ARG A 133 -12.11 12.54 -6.51
C ARG A 133 -11.30 13.38 -5.52
N ALA A 134 -10.01 13.10 -5.39
CA ALA A 134 -9.08 13.84 -4.54
C ALA A 134 -8.14 14.75 -5.35
N SER A 135 -8.52 15.08 -6.59
CA SER A 135 -7.68 15.86 -7.51
C SER A 135 -7.53 17.33 -7.11
N ASP A 136 -8.42 17.86 -6.27
CA ASP A 136 -8.33 19.21 -5.70
C ASP A 136 -7.44 19.26 -4.44
N ASP A 137 -7.07 18.12 -3.88
CA ASP A 137 -6.16 18.01 -2.76
C ASP A 137 -4.70 17.94 -3.23
N LYS A 138 -3.88 18.85 -2.71
CA LYS A 138 -2.43 18.86 -2.99
C LYS A 138 -1.70 17.65 -2.39
N GLN A 139 -2.25 17.00 -1.38
CA GLN A 139 -1.61 15.88 -0.71
C GLN A 139 -2.64 14.84 -0.20
N PRO A 140 -3.30 14.09 -1.09
CA PRO A 140 -4.18 13.02 -0.68
C PRO A 140 -3.38 11.86 -0.07
N PHE A 141 -3.94 11.24 0.97
CA PHE A 141 -3.30 10.16 1.71
C PHE A 141 -3.96 8.82 1.44
N ILE A 142 -3.17 7.82 1.09
CA ILE A 142 -3.60 6.43 1.01
C ILE A 142 -3.21 5.73 2.31
N ILE A 143 -4.23 5.26 3.03
CA ILE A 143 -4.07 4.74 4.40
C ILE A 143 -4.31 3.21 4.48
N GLY A 144 -4.33 2.54 3.32
CA GLY A 144 -4.38 1.08 3.20
C GLY A 144 -5.78 0.50 2.98
N GLY A 145 -6.03 -0.79 3.25
CA GLY A 145 -5.09 -1.81 3.70
C GLY A 145 -4.18 -2.36 2.59
N GLY A 146 -3.58 -3.52 2.82
CA GLY A 146 -2.53 -4.10 1.97
C GLY A 146 -2.84 -4.10 0.47
N GLU A 147 -4.05 -4.47 0.08
CA GLU A 147 -4.47 -4.47 -1.34
C GLU A 147 -4.47 -3.05 -1.95
N ILE A 148 -4.94 -2.05 -1.19
CA ILE A 148 -4.93 -0.66 -1.67
C ILE A 148 -3.49 -0.14 -1.75
N TYR A 149 -2.63 -0.49 -0.79
CA TYR A 149 -1.20 -0.17 -0.87
C TYR A 149 -0.55 -0.79 -2.11
N ASN A 150 -0.80 -2.07 -2.40
CA ASN A 150 -0.26 -2.75 -3.58
C ASN A 150 -0.68 -2.07 -4.89
N GLN A 151 -1.93 -1.63 -4.99
CA GLN A 151 -2.45 -0.93 -6.17
C GLN A 151 -1.89 0.48 -6.34
N SER A 152 -1.38 1.09 -5.26
CA SER A 152 -1.03 2.51 -5.24
C SER A 152 0.45 2.81 -5.06
N ILE A 153 1.27 1.84 -4.65
CA ILE A 153 2.72 2.03 -4.48
C ILE A 153 3.39 2.56 -5.75
N LEU A 154 2.95 2.15 -6.93
CA LEU A 154 3.47 2.71 -8.18
C LEU A 154 2.83 4.04 -8.56
N LEU A 155 1.65 4.41 -8.04
CA LEU A 155 0.99 5.68 -8.33
C LEU A 155 1.47 6.81 -7.41
N ALA A 156 1.90 6.49 -6.19
CA ALA A 156 2.30 7.46 -5.19
C ALA A 156 3.60 8.20 -5.51
N ASN A 157 3.77 9.37 -4.89
CA ASN A 157 4.96 10.22 -4.96
C ASN A 157 5.77 10.16 -3.66
N ARG A 158 5.10 9.87 -2.53
CA ARG A 158 5.71 9.82 -1.19
C ARG A 158 5.21 8.64 -0.39
N ILE A 159 6.06 8.14 0.51
CA ILE A 159 5.68 7.22 1.59
C ILE A 159 6.09 7.88 2.92
N GLU A 160 5.15 8.00 3.84
CA GLU A 160 5.37 8.29 5.26
C GLU A 160 5.22 6.97 6.02
N LEU A 161 6.33 6.33 6.35
CA LEU A 161 6.37 5.01 6.96
C LEU A 161 6.83 5.10 8.41
N THR A 162 6.00 4.63 9.33
CA THR A 162 6.43 4.31 10.69
C THR A 162 6.92 2.87 10.73
N ARG A 163 8.25 2.68 10.79
CA ARG A 163 8.85 1.35 10.96
C ARG A 163 8.90 1.00 12.44
N VAL A 164 8.12 0.03 12.87
CA VAL A 164 8.11 -0.49 14.24
C VAL A 164 9.17 -1.58 14.36
N HIS A 165 10.12 -1.42 15.29
CA HIS A 165 11.29 -2.29 15.43
C HIS A 165 10.95 -3.57 16.19
N THR A 166 10.11 -4.40 15.57
CA THR A 166 9.69 -5.71 16.05
C THR A 166 9.26 -6.57 14.86
N ASP A 167 9.34 -7.88 14.99
CA ASP A 167 8.64 -8.80 14.08
C ASP A 167 7.24 -9.05 14.60
N SER A 168 6.26 -9.03 13.70
CA SER A 168 4.86 -9.24 14.05
C SER A 168 4.27 -10.40 13.27
N THR A 169 3.24 -11.04 13.84
CA THR A 169 2.42 -12.02 13.14
C THR A 169 1.16 -11.33 12.63
N GLY A 170 0.86 -11.47 11.34
CA GLY A 170 -0.35 -10.94 10.74
C GLY A 170 -0.55 -11.40 9.31
N ASP A 171 -1.74 -11.12 8.78
CA ASP A 171 -2.21 -11.53 7.46
C ASP A 171 -2.11 -10.42 6.41
N THR A 172 -1.83 -9.19 6.86
CA THR A 172 -1.83 -8.00 6.02
C THR A 172 -0.47 -7.35 6.08
N HIS A 173 0.13 -7.13 4.90
CA HIS A 173 1.47 -6.56 4.77
C HIS A 173 1.46 -5.27 3.96
N PHE A 174 2.41 -4.39 4.26
CA PHE A 174 2.81 -3.29 3.41
C PHE A 174 3.63 -3.84 2.22
N PRO A 175 3.52 -3.25 1.02
CA PRO A 175 4.31 -3.68 -0.13
C PRO A 175 5.81 -3.50 0.12
N GLU A 176 6.63 -4.34 -0.50
CA GLU A 176 8.08 -4.14 -0.49
C GLU A 176 8.47 -2.82 -1.17
N ILE A 177 9.32 -2.05 -0.50
CA ILE A 177 9.84 -0.79 -1.04
C ILE A 177 11.02 -1.09 -1.95
N ASN A 178 10.85 -0.83 -3.25
CA ASN A 178 11.93 -0.95 -4.21
C ASN A 178 12.84 0.30 -4.17
N TYR A 179 14.02 0.18 -3.56
CA TYR A 179 15.01 1.27 -3.42
C TYR A 179 15.60 1.78 -4.76
N LYS A 180 15.29 1.13 -5.89
CA LYS A 180 15.58 1.69 -7.22
C LYS A 180 14.58 2.78 -7.61
N LEU A 181 13.37 2.75 -7.06
CA LEU A 181 12.28 3.72 -7.32
C LEU A 181 12.10 4.72 -6.18
N TRP A 182 12.53 4.36 -4.98
CA TRP A 182 12.34 5.16 -3.77
C TRP A 182 13.67 5.54 -3.14
N GLU A 183 13.76 6.75 -2.61
CA GLU A 183 14.88 7.23 -1.81
C GLU A 183 14.39 7.74 -0.46
N GLU A 184 15.19 7.50 0.58
CA GLU A 184 14.92 8.04 1.91
C GLU A 184 15.21 9.54 1.92
N ALA A 185 14.20 10.32 2.32
CA ALA A 185 14.26 11.78 2.39
C ALA A 185 14.44 12.29 3.82
N SER A 186 13.91 11.56 4.81
CA SER A 186 14.10 11.89 6.23
C SER A 186 13.89 10.68 7.12
N ARG A 187 14.51 10.72 8.30
CA ARG A 187 14.43 9.69 9.34
C ARG A 187 14.40 10.32 10.72
N ASP A 188 13.46 9.91 11.57
CA ASP A 188 13.35 10.32 12.97
C ASP A 188 13.11 9.08 13.84
N GLN A 189 14.11 8.73 14.67
CA GLN A 189 14.07 7.54 15.51
C GLN A 189 13.48 7.85 16.88
N ARG A 190 12.56 6.99 17.33
CA ARG A 190 11.90 7.05 18.63
C ARG A 190 12.21 5.78 19.40
N PHE A 191 12.68 5.95 20.63
CA PHE A 191 12.93 4.85 21.54
C PHE A 191 11.70 4.59 22.39
N LYS A 192 11.52 3.33 22.80
CA LYS A 192 10.49 2.90 23.72
C LYS A 192 10.56 3.70 25.02
N ASP A 193 9.39 3.95 25.58
CA ASP A 193 9.20 4.66 26.84
C ASP A 193 7.96 4.08 27.55
N ASP A 194 7.50 4.72 28.62
CA ASP A 194 6.32 4.26 29.37
C ASP A 194 5.03 4.21 28.52
N LYS A 195 4.98 4.91 27.38
CA LYS A 195 3.82 4.98 26.47
C LYS A 195 3.97 4.04 25.27
N HIS A 196 5.20 3.69 24.90
CA HIS A 196 5.51 2.94 23.69
C HIS A 196 6.28 1.66 24.03
N LYS A 197 5.67 0.50 23.74
CA LYS A 197 6.29 -0.81 24.01
C LYS A 197 7.49 -1.13 23.10
N PHE A 198 7.58 -0.47 21.95
CA PHE A 198 8.55 -0.75 20.90
C PHE A 198 9.25 0.53 20.50
N ASP A 199 10.52 0.41 20.11
CA ASP A 199 11.18 1.44 19.34
C ASP A 199 10.52 1.53 17.96
N PHE A 200 10.46 2.72 17.39
CA PHE A 200 9.95 2.92 16.03
C PHE A 200 10.65 4.10 15.37
N THR A 201 10.67 4.11 14.05
CA THR A 201 11.27 5.19 13.27
C THR A 201 10.26 5.74 12.29
N PHE A 202 10.06 7.06 12.28
CA PHE A 202 9.38 7.74 11.18
C PHE A 202 10.37 7.89 10.02
N ILE A 203 10.02 7.33 8.86
CA ILE A 203 10.84 7.37 7.65
C ILE A 203 9.99 7.95 6.52
N ARG A 204 10.50 8.98 5.86
CA ARG A 204 9.91 9.50 4.63
C ARG A 204 10.68 8.99 3.45
N TYR A 205 9.99 8.43 2.47
CA TYR A 205 10.55 8.15 1.15
C TYR A 205 9.92 9.06 0.11
N ASN A 206 10.75 9.60 -0.77
CA ASN A 206 10.28 10.24 -2.00
C ASN A 206 10.56 9.30 -3.18
N LYS A 207 9.68 9.34 -4.17
CA LYS A 207 9.93 8.66 -5.43
C LYS A 207 11.04 9.39 -6.20
N LYS A 208 11.96 8.62 -6.78
CA LYS A 208 13.04 9.10 -7.65
C LYS A 208 12.52 9.56 -9.01
#